data_AF-A0A374HNG7-F1
#
_entry.id   AF-A0A374HNG7-F1
#
_cell.length_a   1.000
_cell.length_b   1.000
_cell.length_c   1.000
_cell.angle_alpha   90.00
_cell.angle_beta   90.00
_cell.angle_gamma   90.00
#
_symmetry.space_group_name_H-M   'P 1'
#
loop_
_entity.id
_entity.type
_entity.pdbx_description
1 polymer ?
#
loop_
_entity_poly.entity_id
_entity_poly.type
_entity_poly.pdbx_seq_one_letter_code
_entity_poly.pdbx_strand_id
1 'polypeptide(L)'
;MIYYRKELFMQIYLSLMSQKNPSSYDLSSPQGRMLYVRETTNAAFSSWTSPLQRQDPDTQEEKKQEMLSRIIGKLKSGKKLSAKELDFLRRTDPILYAHALRVQRMAEALKQQLSHAKSKQEANDMITSAIAGVSDKDLDKEYLLAAYNEVSKNFHKSPAYQRLPNTPEDAKKRKTNNPNAHFTDDEDTNDDTDDLLSWTPLQEIIDAAPTLECQG
;
A
#
# COMPACT_ATOMS: atom_id res chain seq x y z
N MET A 1 -2.52 -18.80 -40.04
CA MET A 1 -2.13 -20.16 -40.48
C MET A 1 -1.53 -21.03 -39.37
N ILE A 2 -1.64 -20.68 -38.08
CA ILE A 2 -1.02 -21.45 -36.96
C ILE A 2 -2.08 -22.26 -36.17
N TYR A 3 -3.37 -21.94 -36.36
CA TYR A 3 -4.49 -22.58 -35.65
C TYR A 3 -4.86 -23.97 -36.19
N TYR A 4 -4.63 -24.25 -37.47
CA TYR A 4 -4.94 -25.57 -38.04
C TYR A 4 -4.00 -26.70 -37.58
N ARG A 5 -2.80 -26.35 -37.10
CA ARG A 5 -1.81 -27.35 -36.69
C ARG A 5 -2.07 -27.92 -35.29
N LYS A 6 -2.81 -27.20 -34.44
CA LYS A 6 -3.22 -27.67 -33.10
C LYS A 6 -4.47 -28.53 -33.16
N GLU A 7 -5.42 -28.21 -34.04
CA GLU A 7 -6.64 -29.00 -34.24
C GLU A 7 -6.32 -30.40 -34.80
N LEU A 8 -5.39 -30.51 -35.76
CA LEU A 8 -4.94 -31.80 -36.28
C LEU A 8 -4.22 -32.63 -35.20
N PHE A 9 -3.46 -31.99 -34.31
CA PHE A 9 -2.74 -32.70 -33.24
C PHE A 9 -3.70 -33.25 -32.18
N MET A 10 -4.77 -32.50 -31.86
CA MET A 10 -5.86 -32.97 -30.99
C MET A 10 -6.66 -34.12 -31.63
N GLN A 11 -6.94 -34.08 -32.94
CA GLN A 11 -7.65 -35.17 -33.62
C GLN A 11 -6.82 -36.47 -33.69
N ILE A 12 -5.52 -36.38 -33.92
CA ILE A 12 -4.61 -37.55 -33.88
C ILE A 12 -4.54 -38.12 -32.46
N TYR A 13 -4.45 -37.25 -31.45
CA TYR A 13 -4.41 -37.67 -30.05
C TYR A 13 -5.71 -38.34 -29.60
N LEU A 14 -6.86 -37.81 -30.02
CA LEU A 14 -8.17 -38.39 -29.70
C LEU A 14 -8.42 -39.71 -30.46
N SER A 15 -7.92 -39.85 -31.69
CA SER A 15 -7.95 -41.10 -32.45
C SER A 15 -7.07 -42.19 -31.83
N LEU A 16 -5.87 -41.83 -31.34
CA LEU A 16 -4.98 -42.75 -30.61
C LEU A 16 -5.55 -43.18 -29.25
N MET A 17 -6.23 -42.28 -28.54
CA MET A 17 -6.92 -42.64 -27.29
C MET A 17 -8.17 -43.50 -27.53
N SER A 18 -8.85 -43.34 -28.68
CA SER A 18 -10.01 -44.16 -29.07
C SER A 18 -9.63 -45.58 -29.53
N GLN A 19 -8.36 -45.85 -29.87
CA GLN A 19 -7.88 -47.20 -30.21
C GLN A 19 -7.56 -48.08 -29.00
N LYS A 20 -7.44 -47.52 -27.78
CA LYS A 20 -7.29 -48.33 -26.57
C LYS A 20 -8.65 -48.82 -26.08
N ASN A 21 -9.15 -49.84 -26.77
CA ASN A 21 -10.24 -50.66 -26.25
C ASN A 21 -9.87 -51.15 -24.83
N PRO A 22 -10.73 -50.98 -23.82
CA PRO A 22 -10.47 -51.43 -22.44
C PRO A 22 -10.44 -52.97 -22.28
N SER A 23 -10.43 -53.72 -23.39
CA SER A 23 -10.53 -55.18 -23.44
C SER A 23 -9.17 -55.90 -23.45
N SER A 24 -8.10 -55.29 -22.92
CA SER A 24 -6.74 -55.86 -22.92
C SER A 24 -6.14 -56.08 -21.53
N TYR A 25 -6.96 -56.12 -20.47
CA TYR A 25 -6.48 -56.51 -19.14
C TYR A 25 -6.84 -57.97 -18.91
N ASP A 26 -5.84 -58.82 -18.68
CA ASP A 26 -6.05 -60.21 -18.26
C ASP A 26 -6.56 -60.23 -16.81
N LEU A 27 -7.88 -60.29 -16.66
CA LEU A 27 -8.56 -60.38 -15.36
C LEU A 27 -8.47 -61.78 -14.74
N SER A 28 -7.81 -62.75 -15.39
CA SER A 28 -7.51 -64.07 -14.82
C SER A 28 -6.31 -64.00 -13.86
N SER A 29 -5.36 -63.10 -14.13
CA SER A 29 -4.18 -62.90 -13.30
C SER A 29 -4.40 -61.88 -12.16
N PRO A 30 -3.93 -62.16 -10.92
CA PRO A 30 -3.96 -61.20 -9.81
C PRO A 30 -3.26 -59.88 -10.15
N GLN A 31 -2.21 -59.92 -10.98
CA GLN A 31 -1.49 -58.70 -11.39
C GLN A 31 -2.31 -57.85 -12.37
N GLY A 32 -3.07 -58.48 -13.27
CA GLY A 32 -3.94 -57.77 -14.23
C GLY A 32 -5.11 -57.05 -13.55
N ARG A 33 -5.70 -57.66 -12.51
CA ARG A 33 -6.75 -57.02 -11.68
C ARG A 33 -6.23 -55.79 -10.94
N MET A 34 -5.03 -55.87 -10.37
CA MET A 34 -4.42 -54.74 -9.64
C MET A 34 -4.13 -53.54 -10.56
N LEU A 35 -3.68 -53.79 -11.80
CA LEU A 35 -3.41 -52.73 -12.77
C LEU A 35 -4.69 -52.02 -13.21
N TYR A 36 -5.77 -52.76 -13.46
CA TYR A 36 -7.07 -52.17 -13.80
C TYR A 36 -7.64 -51.31 -12.67
N VAL A 37 -7.57 -51.79 -11.43
CA VAL A 37 -8.00 -51.00 -10.26
C VAL A 37 -7.15 -49.75 -10.09
N ARG A 38 -5.82 -49.82 -10.30
CA ARG A 38 -4.92 -48.67 -10.18
C ARG A 38 -5.15 -47.61 -11.25
N GLU A 39 -5.40 -48.01 -12.50
CA GLU A 39 -5.67 -47.04 -13.58
C GLU A 39 -7.07 -46.42 -13.45
N THR A 40 -8.09 -47.20 -13.10
CA THR A 40 -9.45 -46.68 -12.90
C THR A 40 -9.55 -45.77 -11.67
N THR A 41 -8.85 -46.09 -10.58
CA THR A 41 -8.75 -45.22 -9.40
C THR A 41 -7.95 -43.97 -9.68
N ASN A 42 -6.84 -44.04 -10.42
CA ASN A 42 -6.09 -42.84 -10.81
C ASN A 42 -6.87 -41.94 -11.77
N ALA A 43 -7.65 -42.51 -12.71
CA ALA A 43 -8.50 -41.74 -13.61
C ALA A 43 -9.66 -41.07 -12.86
N ALA A 44 -10.32 -41.79 -11.94
CA ALA A 44 -11.37 -41.24 -11.09
C ALA A 44 -10.82 -40.18 -10.12
N PHE A 45 -9.63 -40.40 -9.55
CA PHE A 45 -8.95 -39.44 -8.69
C PHE A 45 -8.57 -38.18 -9.45
N SER A 46 -7.96 -38.31 -10.63
CA SER A 46 -7.65 -37.17 -11.49
C SER A 46 -8.89 -36.41 -11.94
N SER A 47 -10.01 -37.10 -12.19
CA SER A 47 -11.31 -36.49 -12.53
C SER A 47 -11.89 -35.66 -11.38
N TRP A 48 -11.74 -36.10 -10.13
CA TRP A 48 -12.29 -35.42 -8.95
C TRP A 48 -11.33 -34.39 -8.33
N THR A 49 -10.01 -34.47 -8.59
CA THR A 49 -9.03 -33.45 -8.16
C THR A 49 -8.80 -32.33 -9.19
N SER A 50 -9.24 -32.51 -10.44
CA SER A 50 -9.15 -31.50 -11.50
C SER A 50 -10.10 -30.28 -11.45
N PRO A 51 -11.08 -30.12 -10.53
CA PRO A 51 -11.86 -28.88 -10.46
C PRO A 51 -11.14 -27.68 -9.82
N LEU A 52 -10.03 -27.87 -9.10
CA LEU A 52 -9.45 -26.82 -8.25
C LEU A 52 -8.41 -25.91 -8.94
N GLN A 53 -8.12 -26.11 -10.22
CA GLN A 53 -7.05 -25.38 -10.92
C GLN A 53 -7.44 -24.72 -12.24
N ARG A 54 -8.75 -24.55 -12.48
CA ARG A 54 -9.27 -23.64 -13.52
C ARG A 54 -9.92 -22.42 -12.88
N GLN A 55 -9.11 -21.59 -12.22
CA GLN A 55 -9.42 -20.16 -12.27
C GLN A 55 -8.84 -19.69 -13.58
N ASP A 56 -9.71 -19.32 -14.52
CA ASP A 56 -9.28 -18.80 -15.82
C ASP A 56 -8.33 -17.63 -15.57
N PRO A 57 -7.11 -17.64 -16.15
CA PRO A 57 -6.13 -16.57 -15.93
C PRO A 57 -6.70 -15.18 -16.24
N ASP A 58 -7.68 -15.10 -17.16
CA ASP A 58 -8.42 -13.88 -17.47
C ASP A 58 -9.21 -13.32 -16.27
N THR A 59 -9.80 -14.19 -15.43
CA THR A 59 -10.55 -13.73 -14.23
C THR A 59 -9.66 -13.21 -13.11
N GLN A 60 -8.39 -13.65 -13.05
CA GLN A 60 -7.43 -13.12 -12.06
C GLN A 60 -6.87 -11.77 -12.49
N GLU A 61 -6.54 -11.60 -13.77
CA GLU A 61 -6.06 -10.31 -14.28
C GLU A 61 -7.18 -9.25 -14.23
N GLU A 62 -8.43 -9.63 -14.49
CA GLU A 62 -9.59 -8.73 -14.37
C GLU A 62 -9.77 -8.22 -12.92
N LYS A 63 -9.72 -9.11 -11.93
CA LYS A 63 -9.79 -8.73 -10.50
C LYS A 63 -8.62 -7.84 -10.07
N LYS A 64 -7.44 -8.10 -10.63
CA LYS A 64 -6.25 -7.28 -10.39
C LYS A 64 -6.44 -5.87 -10.97
N GLN A 65 -6.95 -5.76 -12.20
CA GLN A 65 -7.26 -4.47 -12.82
C GLN A 65 -8.37 -3.70 -12.11
N GLU A 66 -9.40 -4.39 -11.62
CA GLU A 66 -10.45 -3.78 -10.81
C GLU A 66 -9.88 -3.19 -9.51
N MET A 67 -9.01 -3.95 -8.83
CA MET A 67 -8.35 -3.48 -7.62
C MET A 67 -7.42 -2.29 -7.89
N LEU A 68 -6.63 -2.33 -8.98
CA LEU A 68 -5.79 -1.20 -9.40
C LEU A 68 -6.63 0.04 -9.70
N SER A 69 -7.74 -0.12 -10.43
CA SER A 69 -8.65 0.99 -10.76
C SER A 69 -9.23 1.63 -9.50
N ARG A 70 -9.62 0.81 -8.52
CA ARG A 70 -10.09 1.29 -7.20
C ARG A 70 -9.00 2.07 -6.46
N ILE A 71 -7.77 1.57 -6.49
CA ILE A 71 -6.61 2.21 -5.84
C ILE A 71 -6.29 3.54 -6.50
N ILE A 72 -6.22 3.59 -7.83
CA ILE A 72 -5.99 4.82 -8.60
C ILE A 72 -7.11 5.83 -8.31
N GLY A 73 -8.37 5.40 -8.30
CA GLY A 73 -9.50 6.27 -7.93
C GLY A 73 -9.38 6.85 -6.52
N LYS A 74 -8.85 6.07 -5.56
CA LYS A 74 -8.55 6.58 -4.21
C LYS A 74 -7.40 7.58 -4.20
N LEU A 75 -6.31 7.32 -4.92
CA LEU A 75 -5.19 8.25 -5.03
C LEU A 75 -5.61 9.57 -5.70
N LYS A 76 -6.38 9.52 -6.79
CA LYS A 76 -6.92 10.70 -7.47
C LYS A 76 -7.90 11.51 -6.61
N SER A 77 -8.57 10.86 -5.66
CA SER A 77 -9.42 11.54 -4.68
C SER A 77 -8.65 11.99 -3.42
N GLY A 78 -7.34 11.74 -3.35
CA GLY A 78 -6.51 12.15 -2.21
C GLY A 78 -6.71 11.31 -0.95
N LYS A 79 -7.38 10.17 -1.06
CA LYS A 79 -7.67 9.30 0.10
C LYS A 79 -6.49 8.39 0.41
N LYS A 80 -6.22 8.20 1.70
CA LYS A 80 -5.23 7.23 2.17
C LYS A 80 -5.63 5.81 1.76
N LEU A 81 -4.66 5.05 1.25
CA LEU A 81 -4.87 3.64 0.86
C LEU A 81 -4.89 2.76 2.11
N SER A 82 -5.67 1.68 2.04
CA SER A 82 -5.68 0.66 3.09
C SER A 82 -4.40 -0.18 3.06
N ALA A 83 -4.04 -0.80 4.19
CA ALA A 83 -2.92 -1.75 4.28
C ALA A 83 -3.03 -2.88 3.24
N LYS A 84 -4.25 -3.36 2.95
CA LYS A 84 -4.50 -4.39 1.92
C LYS A 84 -4.16 -3.88 0.52
N GLU A 85 -4.52 -2.63 0.22
CA GLU A 85 -4.27 -2.00 -1.08
C GLU A 85 -2.78 -1.72 -1.28
N LEU A 86 -2.08 -1.31 -0.20
CA LEU A 86 -0.63 -1.12 -0.20
C LEU A 86 0.12 -2.44 -0.40
N ASP A 87 -0.25 -3.51 0.31
CA ASP A 87 0.40 -4.81 0.14
C ASP A 87 0.14 -5.41 -1.24
N PHE A 88 -1.02 -5.15 -1.83
CA PHE A 88 -1.33 -5.52 -3.21
C PHE A 88 -0.45 -4.77 -4.22
N LEU A 89 -0.30 -3.45 -4.09
CA LEU A 89 0.60 -2.66 -4.94
C LEU A 89 2.04 -3.16 -4.85
N ARG A 90 2.53 -3.47 -3.64
CA ARG A 90 3.90 -3.97 -3.42
C ARG A 90 4.23 -5.20 -4.28
N ARG A 91 3.24 -6.04 -4.57
CA ARG A 91 3.40 -7.28 -5.35
C ARG A 91 3.11 -7.11 -6.84
N THR A 92 2.31 -6.11 -7.22
CA THR A 92 1.79 -5.96 -8.58
C THR A 92 2.43 -4.80 -9.34
N ASP A 93 2.62 -3.66 -8.68
CA ASP A 93 3.22 -2.45 -9.23
C ASP A 93 4.06 -1.74 -8.15
N PRO A 94 5.36 -2.09 -8.03
CA PRO A 94 6.23 -1.51 -7.01
C PRO A 94 6.51 -0.02 -7.24
N ILE A 95 6.34 0.48 -8.47
CA ILE A 95 6.54 1.89 -8.80
C ILE A 95 5.36 2.69 -8.26
N LEU A 96 4.13 2.26 -8.57
CA LEU A 96 2.92 2.89 -8.04
C LEU A 96 2.84 2.80 -6.51
N TYR A 97 3.36 1.72 -5.92
CA TYR A 97 3.52 1.61 -4.47
C TYR A 97 4.40 2.73 -3.89
N ALA A 98 5.56 2.98 -4.48
CA ALA A 98 6.47 4.04 -4.03
C ALA A 98 5.84 5.43 -4.14
N HIS A 99 5.15 5.69 -5.26
CA HIS A 99 4.40 6.93 -5.48
C HIS A 99 3.29 7.13 -4.43
N ALA A 100 2.49 6.09 -4.18
CA ALA A 100 1.44 6.13 -3.16
C ALA A 100 2.00 6.39 -1.76
N LEU A 101 3.14 5.77 -1.42
CA LEU A 101 3.78 5.96 -0.12
C LEU A 101 4.32 7.38 0.05
N ARG A 102 4.93 7.95 -1.00
CA ARG A 102 5.35 9.36 -1.02
C ARG A 102 4.16 10.28 -0.76
N VAL A 103 3.08 10.12 -1.52
CA VAL A 103 1.87 10.95 -1.38
C VAL A 103 1.29 10.87 0.03
N GLN A 104 1.24 9.67 0.62
CA GLN A 104 0.75 9.48 1.99
C GLN A 104 1.62 10.20 3.02
N ARG A 105 2.96 10.02 2.96
CA ARG A 105 3.89 10.67 3.89
C ARG A 105 3.78 12.19 3.82
N MET A 106 3.72 12.75 2.62
CA MET A 106 3.59 14.20 2.44
C MET A 106 2.25 14.72 2.94
N ALA A 107 1.15 14.02 2.67
CA ALA A 107 -0.17 14.38 3.18
C ALA A 107 -0.25 14.29 4.72
N GLU A 108 0.39 13.29 5.33
CA GLU A 108 0.47 13.13 6.78
C GLU A 108 1.31 14.23 7.42
N ALA A 109 2.46 14.58 6.81
CA ALA A 109 3.28 15.70 7.26
C ALA A 109 2.49 17.02 7.25
N LEU A 110 1.74 17.30 6.17
CA LEU A 110 0.88 18.48 6.10
C LEU A 110 -0.20 18.45 7.19
N LYS A 111 -0.87 17.30 7.39
CA LYS A 111 -1.88 17.15 8.44
C LYS A 111 -1.30 17.41 9.83
N GLN A 112 -0.10 16.91 10.10
CA GLN A 112 0.60 17.12 11.36
C GLN A 112 0.96 18.59 11.55
N GLN A 113 1.51 19.25 10.52
CA GLN A 113 1.80 20.68 10.56
C GLN A 113 0.55 21.51 10.85
N LEU A 114 -0.58 21.19 10.20
CA LEU A 114 -1.86 21.87 10.42
C LEU A 114 -2.40 21.70 11.84
N SER A 115 -2.14 20.55 12.48
CA SER A 115 -2.53 20.34 13.88
C SER A 115 -1.78 21.25 14.86
N HIS A 116 -0.60 21.75 14.49
CA HIS A 116 0.21 22.68 15.27
C HIS A 116 0.04 24.15 14.85
N ALA A 117 -0.79 24.44 13.85
CA ALA A 117 -1.05 25.80 13.41
C ALA A 117 -1.68 26.62 14.55
N LYS A 118 -1.25 27.88 14.72
CA LYS A 118 -1.70 28.75 15.82
C LYS A 118 -2.81 29.70 15.38
N SER A 119 -3.02 29.87 14.08
CA SER A 119 -4.07 30.70 13.50
C SER A 119 -4.62 30.11 12.20
N LYS A 120 -5.82 30.53 11.81
CA LYS A 120 -6.42 30.14 10.52
C LYS A 120 -5.60 30.65 9.34
N GLN A 121 -5.06 31.86 9.43
CA GLN A 121 -4.18 32.44 8.42
C GLN A 121 -2.93 31.58 8.24
N GLU A 122 -2.22 31.25 9.33
CA GLU A 122 -1.03 30.40 9.28
C GLU A 122 -1.32 29.02 8.67
N ALA A 123 -2.46 28.41 9.02
CA ALA A 123 -2.88 27.15 8.41
C ALA A 123 -3.13 27.27 6.90
N ASN A 124 -3.78 28.34 6.45
CA ASN A 124 -4.02 28.61 5.03
C ASN A 124 -2.70 28.88 4.28
N ASP A 125 -1.77 29.59 4.91
CA ASP A 125 -0.45 29.88 4.35
C ASP A 125 0.37 28.58 4.20
N MET A 126 0.33 27.69 5.20
CA MET A 126 0.95 26.36 5.11
C MET A 126 0.36 25.52 3.98
N ILE A 127 -0.97 25.47 3.84
CA ILE A 127 -1.65 24.73 2.76
C ILE A 127 -1.26 25.30 1.40
N THR A 128 -1.30 26.63 1.25
CA THR A 128 -0.97 27.31 0.00
C THR A 128 0.49 27.07 -0.38
N SER A 129 1.39 27.14 0.59
CA SER A 129 2.82 26.87 0.39
C SER A 129 3.07 25.40 0.01
N ALA A 130 2.38 24.45 0.64
CA ALA A 130 2.48 23.03 0.31
C ALA A 130 2.00 22.74 -1.11
N ILE A 131 0.90 23.35 -1.54
CA ILE A 131 0.36 23.23 -2.91
C ILE A 131 1.31 23.86 -3.93
N ALA A 132 1.78 25.09 -3.67
CA ALA A 132 2.72 25.79 -4.54
C ALA A 132 4.10 25.12 -4.63
N GLY A 133 4.49 24.38 -3.59
CA GLY A 133 5.74 23.62 -3.55
C GLY A 133 5.73 22.35 -4.42
N VAL A 134 4.57 21.89 -4.91
CA VAL A 134 4.51 20.76 -5.84
C VAL A 134 4.91 21.25 -7.23
N SER A 135 5.94 20.63 -7.82
CA SER A 135 6.40 21.04 -9.14
C SER A 135 5.37 20.68 -10.20
N ASP A 136 5.21 21.54 -11.21
CA ASP A 136 4.41 21.21 -12.38
C ASP A 136 4.95 19.99 -13.15
N LYS A 137 6.23 19.67 -12.96
CA LYS A 137 6.91 18.53 -13.60
C LYS A 137 6.91 17.26 -12.74
N ASP A 138 6.33 17.29 -11.54
CA ASP A 138 6.21 16.10 -10.70
C ASP A 138 5.26 15.07 -11.34
N LEU A 139 5.73 13.84 -11.49
CA LEU A 139 4.91 12.71 -11.97
C LEU A 139 3.68 12.48 -11.08
N ASP A 140 3.83 12.73 -9.77
CA ASP A 140 2.80 12.52 -8.75
C ASP A 140 1.94 13.75 -8.47
N LYS A 141 2.09 14.82 -9.26
CA LYS A 141 1.43 16.11 -9.01
C LYS A 141 -0.07 15.96 -8.76
N GLU A 142 -0.78 15.23 -9.62
CA GLU A 142 -2.23 15.03 -9.48
C GLU A 142 -2.59 14.40 -8.14
N TYR A 143 -1.85 13.37 -7.72
CA TYR A 143 -2.10 12.64 -6.48
C TYR A 143 -1.75 13.48 -5.25
N LEU A 144 -0.64 14.22 -5.29
CA LEU A 144 -0.23 15.12 -4.21
C LEU A 144 -1.23 16.25 -3.99
N LEU A 145 -1.63 16.92 -5.08
CA LEU A 145 -2.63 17.99 -5.00
C LEU A 145 -3.97 17.47 -4.47
N ALA A 146 -4.42 16.31 -4.96
CA ALA A 146 -5.64 15.70 -4.44
C ALA A 146 -5.54 15.39 -2.94
N ALA A 147 -4.40 14.83 -2.48
CA ALA A 147 -4.18 14.50 -1.07
C ALA A 147 -4.13 15.75 -0.18
N TYR A 148 -3.43 16.81 -0.61
CA TYR A 148 -3.41 18.09 0.12
C TYR A 148 -4.79 18.73 0.20
N ASN A 149 -5.57 18.69 -0.89
CA ASN A 149 -6.93 19.20 -0.89
C ASN A 149 -7.83 18.42 0.08
N GLU A 150 -7.71 17.10 0.15
CA GLU A 150 -8.47 16.28 1.10
C GLU A 150 -8.04 16.56 2.56
N VAL A 151 -6.75 16.72 2.81
CA VAL A 151 -6.21 17.10 4.15
C VAL A 151 -6.73 18.47 4.56
N SER A 152 -6.64 19.47 3.69
CA SER A 152 -7.17 20.82 3.90
C SER A 152 -8.67 20.80 4.21
N LYS A 153 -9.46 20.11 3.37
CA LYS A 153 -10.91 19.96 3.55
C LYS A 153 -11.27 19.31 4.89
N ASN A 154 -10.54 18.27 5.27
CA ASN A 154 -10.76 17.59 6.55
C ASN A 154 -10.34 18.45 7.73
N PHE A 155 -9.28 19.24 7.58
CA PHE A 155 -8.84 20.19 8.59
C PHE A 155 -9.84 21.33 8.78
N HIS A 156 -10.38 21.92 7.71
CA HIS A 156 -11.40 22.98 7.81
C HIS A 156 -12.70 22.52 8.48
N LYS A 157 -13.04 21.24 8.35
CA LYS A 157 -14.18 20.62 9.05
C LYS A 157 -13.86 20.26 10.50
N SER A 158 -12.59 20.19 10.87
CA SER A 158 -12.19 19.79 12.22
C SER A 158 -12.53 20.85 13.26
N PRO A 159 -12.87 20.45 14.50
CA PRO A 159 -13.10 21.39 15.59
C PRO A 159 -11.83 22.17 15.96
N ALA A 160 -10.64 21.63 15.67
CA ALA A 160 -9.37 22.34 15.85
C ALA A 160 -9.35 23.63 15.02
N TYR A 161 -9.71 23.57 13.74
CA TYR A 161 -9.76 24.76 12.88
C TYR A 161 -10.78 25.81 13.33
N GLN A 162 -11.93 25.36 13.82
CA GLN A 162 -12.97 26.27 14.33
C GLN A 162 -12.52 27.05 15.57
N ARG A 163 -11.68 26.44 16.42
CA ARG A 163 -11.11 27.07 17.62
C ARG A 163 -9.93 27.98 17.33
N LEU A 164 -9.34 27.91 16.13
CA LEU A 164 -8.22 28.77 15.77
C LEU A 164 -8.65 30.24 15.66
N PRO A 165 -7.87 31.18 16.19
CA PRO A 165 -8.07 32.60 15.97
C PRO A 165 -7.84 32.94 14.50
N ASN A 166 -8.50 33.99 14.02
CA ASN A 166 -8.38 34.43 12.63
C ASN A 166 -6.98 35.01 12.33
N THR A 167 -6.31 35.63 13.33
CA THR A 167 -4.97 36.22 13.18
C THR A 167 -3.97 35.61 14.19
N PRO A 168 -2.67 35.53 13.85
CA PRO A 168 -1.63 35.10 14.78
C PRO A 168 -1.39 36.11 15.93
N GLU A 169 -1.79 37.37 15.76
CA GLU A 169 -1.73 38.40 16.81
C GLU A 169 -2.80 38.21 17.89
N ASP A 170 -4.02 37.80 17.51
CA ASP A 170 -5.08 37.47 18.47
C ASP A 170 -4.78 36.21 19.29
N ALA A 171 -3.98 35.29 18.74
CA ALA A 171 -3.50 34.10 19.46
C ALA A 171 -2.62 34.47 20.67
N LYS A 172 -1.83 35.55 20.55
CA LYS A 172 -0.98 36.06 21.64
C LYS A 172 -1.80 36.77 22.73
N LYS A 173 -2.89 37.46 22.36
CA LYS A 173 -3.77 38.19 23.31
C LYS A 173 -4.63 37.29 24.20
N ARG A 174 -4.82 36.01 23.84
CA ARG A 174 -5.54 35.03 24.68
C ARG A 174 -4.66 34.34 25.73
N LYS A 175 -3.32 34.37 25.59
CA LYS A 175 -2.41 33.78 26.58
C LYS A 175 -2.20 34.63 27.83
N THR A 176 -2.63 35.89 27.84
CA THR A 176 -2.46 36.80 28.98
C THR A 176 -3.67 36.88 29.92
N ASN A 177 -4.81 36.24 29.61
CA ASN A 177 -6.03 36.35 30.40
C ASN A 177 -6.67 34.97 30.67
N ASN A 178 -6.06 34.15 31.53
CA ASN A 178 -6.70 33.24 32.51
C ASN A 178 -5.67 32.25 33.09
N PRO A 179 -5.26 32.34 34.38
CA PRO A 179 -4.33 31.39 34.98
C PRO A 179 -5.02 30.14 35.58
N ASN A 180 -6.33 29.95 35.42
CA ASN A 180 -7.05 28.86 36.08
C ASN A 180 -7.80 27.94 35.09
N ALA A 181 -7.06 27.04 34.46
CA ALA A 181 -7.60 25.80 33.92
C ALA A 181 -6.56 24.70 34.12
N HIS A 182 -6.48 24.25 35.37
CA HIS A 182 -5.99 22.94 35.73
C HIS A 182 -6.83 21.90 34.97
N PHE A 183 -6.22 21.15 34.06
CA PHE A 183 -6.76 19.88 33.60
C PHE A 183 -5.64 18.84 33.70
N THR A 184 -5.99 17.77 34.39
CA THR A 184 -5.16 16.76 35.03
C THR A 184 -4.25 16.01 34.06
N ASP A 185 -2.98 15.87 34.47
CA ASP A 185 -2.17 14.69 34.18
C ASP A 185 -2.94 13.47 34.70
N ASP A 186 -3.50 12.67 33.81
CA ASP A 186 -3.79 11.28 34.10
C ASP A 186 -2.71 10.47 33.36
N GLU A 187 -1.63 10.21 34.10
CA GLU A 187 -0.73 9.09 33.92
C GLU A 187 -1.53 7.79 33.93
N ASP A 188 -1.68 7.15 32.77
CA ASP A 188 -1.85 5.70 32.70
C ASP A 188 -0.75 5.15 31.80
N THR A 189 0.36 4.89 32.47
CA THR A 189 1.43 3.94 32.15
C THR A 189 1.00 2.84 31.17
N ASN A 190 1.54 2.90 29.95
CA ASN A 190 2.29 1.76 29.42
C ASN A 190 3.60 2.29 28.82
N ASP A 191 4.60 2.16 29.68
CA ASP A 191 6.04 2.09 29.43
C ASP A 191 6.38 1.15 28.26
N ASP A 192 7.60 1.31 27.72
CA ASP A 192 8.25 0.55 26.63
C ASP A 192 8.12 1.08 25.19
N THR A 193 8.41 2.36 24.90
CA THR A 193 9.05 2.73 23.61
C THR A 193 10.04 3.90 23.67
N ASP A 194 10.59 4.22 24.84
CA ASP A 194 11.46 5.40 25.05
C ASP A 194 12.96 5.13 24.81
N ASP A 195 13.30 4.27 23.83
CA ASP A 195 14.70 3.87 23.59
C ASP A 195 15.08 3.68 22.11
N LEU A 196 14.45 4.42 21.17
CA LEU A 196 14.73 4.22 19.73
C LEU A 196 14.88 5.48 18.86
N LEU A 197 15.13 6.67 19.41
CA LEU A 197 15.43 7.88 18.60
C LEU A 197 16.62 8.73 19.09
N SER A 198 17.45 8.18 19.97
CA SER A 198 18.68 8.83 20.47
C SER A 198 19.93 8.52 19.64
N TRP A 199 19.84 8.40 18.31
CA TRP A 199 21.04 8.38 17.44
C TRP A 199 20.80 9.20 16.17
N THR A 200 21.21 10.47 16.21
CA THR A 200 21.41 11.31 15.02
C THR A 200 22.92 11.35 14.69
N PRO A 201 23.39 10.77 13.57
CA PRO A 201 24.81 10.65 13.28
C PRO A 201 25.35 11.88 12.52
N LEU A 202 25.42 13.07 13.14
CA LEU A 202 25.99 14.27 12.49
C LEU A 202 26.69 15.31 13.40
N GLN A 203 27.11 14.98 14.63
CA GLN A 203 27.78 15.96 15.51
C GLN A 203 29.21 15.59 15.96
N GLU A 204 29.91 14.68 15.25
CA GLU A 204 31.27 14.22 15.65
C GLU A 204 32.43 14.72 14.77
N ILE A 205 32.23 15.59 13.77
CA ILE A 205 33.31 15.95 12.82
C ILE A 205 33.89 17.37 13.04
N ILE A 206 33.28 18.24 13.85
CA ILE A 206 33.71 19.65 13.93
C ILE A 206 34.70 19.96 15.07
N ASP A 207 34.88 19.08 16.06
CA ASP A 207 35.77 19.38 17.22
C ASP A 207 37.12 18.62 17.24
N ALA A 208 37.46 17.88 16.19
CA ALA A 208 38.74 17.16 16.10
C ALA A 208 39.83 17.89 15.28
N ALA A 209 39.88 19.22 15.31
CA ALA A 209 41.05 19.96 14.85
C ALA A 209 41.98 20.23 16.07
N PRO A 210 43.10 19.51 16.21
CA PRO A 210 44.02 19.74 17.33
C PRO A 210 44.72 21.10 17.19
N THR A 211 44.56 21.97 18.19
CA THR A 211 45.45 23.11 18.40
C THR A 211 46.81 22.60 18.88
N LEU A 212 47.83 22.64 18.02
CA LEU A 212 49.20 22.38 18.43
C LEU A 212 49.79 23.63 19.09
N GLU A 213 49.91 23.59 20.41
CA GLU A 213 50.76 24.51 21.17
C GLU A 213 52.22 24.07 21.04
N CYS A 214 53.06 24.91 20.42
CA CYS A 214 54.51 24.76 20.44
C CYS A 214 55.07 25.37 21.73
N GLN A 215 55.63 24.54 22.61
CA GLN A 215 56.47 24.99 23.72
C GLN A 215 57.89 25.33 23.20
N GLY A 216 58.39 26.49 23.61
CA GLY A 216 59.78 26.92 23.52
C GLY A 216 60.10 27.86 24.67
#